data_AF-A0A6V7NS81-F1
#
_entry.id   AF-A0A6V7NS81-F1
#
_cell.length_a   1.000
_cell.length_b   1.000
_cell.length_c   1.000
_cell.angle_alpha   90.00
_cell.angle_beta   90.00
_cell.angle_gamma   90.00
#
_symmetry.space_group_name_H-M   'P 1'
#
loop_
_entity.id
_entity.type
_entity.pdbx_description
1 polymer ?
#
loop_
_entity_poly.entity_id
_entity_poly.type
_entity_poly.pdbx_seq_one_letter_code
_entity_poly.pdbx_strand_id
1 'polypeptide(L)'
;MALQYISECVGNCSSNNTVNCNPPEINITEVYAPNCGVELPTLDTISGRLVACQQKYLQAEEAFSAILFRDKRTLSLLHSKEHTKVGVGFNTARHGAFFWCVLFSSGRTNSTFVLEGGSGIAQRSGCSSGANVQCSAGTKFLLIGPSVVITFSIILHYITTVIVF
;
A
#
# COMPACT_ATOMS: atom_id res chain seq x y z
N MET A 1 -3.85 6.85 -8.24
CA MET A 1 -5.27 6.43 -8.35
C MET A 1 -5.93 6.07 -7.03
N ALA A 2 -5.39 5.17 -6.18
CA ALA A 2 -6.00 4.87 -4.88
C ALA A 2 -6.20 6.12 -3.99
N LEU A 3 -5.27 7.09 -4.09
CA LEU A 3 -5.39 8.38 -3.40
C LEU A 3 -6.51 9.28 -3.98
N GLN A 4 -6.77 9.25 -5.29
CA GLN A 4 -7.95 9.91 -5.89
C GLN A 4 -9.24 9.24 -5.41
N TYR A 5 -9.29 7.90 -5.44
CA TYR A 5 -10.45 7.12 -5.01
C TYR A 5 -10.86 7.48 -3.58
N ILE A 6 -9.90 7.50 -2.66
CA ILE A 6 -10.19 7.83 -1.26
C ILE A 6 -10.46 9.31 -1.04
N SER A 7 -10.04 10.20 -1.94
CA SER A 7 -10.33 11.64 -1.83
C SER A 7 -11.83 11.92 -1.97
N GLU A 8 -12.55 11.14 -2.77
CA GLU A 8 -14.02 11.21 -2.89
C GLU A 8 -14.74 10.65 -1.66
N CYS A 9 -14.03 9.90 -0.81
CA CYS A 9 -14.58 9.29 0.40
C CYS A 9 -14.37 10.11 1.67
N VAL A 10 -13.58 11.18 1.60
CA VAL A 10 -13.24 12.00 2.76
C VAL A 10 -14.51 12.63 3.36
N GLY A 11 -14.69 12.45 4.66
CA GLY A 11 -15.86 12.94 5.40
C GLY A 11 -16.97 11.91 5.61
N ASN A 12 -16.86 10.72 5.00
CA ASN A 12 -17.85 9.65 5.11
C ASN A 12 -17.36 8.49 5.99
N CYS A 13 -16.82 8.82 7.17
CA CYS A 13 -16.44 7.83 8.19
C CYS A 13 -17.42 7.89 9.35
N SER A 14 -18.06 6.76 9.66
CA SER A 14 -18.98 6.65 10.79
C SER A 14 -18.25 6.66 12.13
N SER A 15 -19.00 6.83 13.21
CA SER A 15 -18.48 6.67 14.59
C SER A 15 -17.98 5.25 14.87
N ASN A 16 -18.48 4.25 14.15
CA ASN A 16 -18.09 2.85 14.27
C ASN A 16 -16.93 2.47 13.33
N ASN A 17 -16.20 3.45 12.79
CA ASN A 17 -15.07 3.25 11.87
C ASN A 17 -15.44 2.47 10.61
N THR A 18 -16.65 2.74 10.10
CA THR A 18 -17.10 2.21 8.81
C THR A 18 -17.19 3.32 7.79
N VAL A 19 -16.75 3.03 6.57
CA VAL A 19 -16.80 3.95 5.44
C VAL A 19 -17.90 3.48 4.48
N ASN A 20 -18.86 4.34 4.18
CA ASN A 20 -19.88 4.05 3.17
C ASN A 20 -19.57 4.84 1.90
N CYS A 21 -18.52 4.44 1.20
CA CYS A 21 -18.04 5.13 0.02
C CYS A 21 -17.77 4.14 -1.09
N ASN A 22 -18.36 4.40 -2.26
CA ASN A 22 -18.19 3.53 -3.43
C ASN A 22 -18.19 4.32 -4.74
N PRO A 23 -17.13 5.11 -5.01
CA PRO A 23 -16.93 5.78 -6.28
C PRO A 23 -17.10 4.83 -7.46
N PRO A 24 -17.71 5.29 -8.56
CA PRO A 24 -17.83 4.52 -9.79
C PRO A 24 -16.47 4.04 -10.28
N GLU A 25 -16.37 2.76 -10.67
CA GLU A 25 -15.12 2.19 -11.19
C GLU A 25 -14.69 2.87 -12.49
N ILE A 26 -15.66 3.33 -13.29
CA ILE A 26 -15.41 4.10 -14.51
C ILE A 26 -14.61 5.38 -14.26
N ASN A 27 -14.70 5.97 -13.05
CA ASN A 27 -13.92 7.15 -12.70
C ASN A 27 -12.41 6.82 -12.65
N ILE A 28 -12.03 5.56 -12.42
CA ILE A 28 -10.61 5.16 -12.40
C ILE A 28 -9.98 5.37 -13.79
N THR A 29 -10.70 4.98 -14.84
CA THR A 29 -10.26 5.13 -16.23
C THR A 29 -10.51 6.52 -16.77
N GLU A 30 -11.69 7.11 -16.52
CA GLU A 30 -12.10 8.35 -17.20
C GLU A 30 -11.64 9.62 -16.47
N VAL A 31 -11.37 9.54 -15.17
CA VAL A 31 -11.06 10.72 -14.34
C VAL A 31 -9.69 10.58 -13.68
N TYR A 32 -9.45 9.49 -12.93
CA TYR A 32 -8.28 9.40 -12.06
C TYR A 32 -6.98 9.15 -12.84
N ALA A 33 -7.00 8.25 -13.83
CA ALA A 33 -5.84 7.99 -14.67
C ALA A 33 -5.40 9.24 -15.46
N PRO A 34 -6.29 9.92 -16.22
CA PRO A 34 -5.94 11.16 -16.90
C PRO A 34 -5.43 12.25 -15.96
N ASN A 35 -6.09 12.42 -14.80
CA ASN A 35 -5.66 13.38 -13.78
C ASN A 35 -4.24 13.12 -13.28
N CYS A 36 -3.82 11.85 -13.23
CA CYS A 36 -2.49 11.48 -12.79
C CYS A 36 -1.46 11.36 -13.93
N GLY A 37 -1.85 11.65 -15.18
CA GLY A 37 -1.00 11.49 -16.35
C GLY A 37 -0.70 10.03 -16.66
N VAL A 38 -1.57 9.11 -16.25
CA VAL A 38 -1.44 7.69 -16.60
C VAL A 38 -1.95 7.48 -18.01
N GLU A 39 -1.13 6.84 -18.85
CA GLU A 39 -1.54 6.38 -20.17
C GLU A 39 -2.64 5.32 -20.04
N LEU A 40 -3.85 5.63 -20.53
CA LEU A 40 -5.02 4.74 -20.47
C LEU A 40 -4.78 3.31 -21.00
N PRO A 41 -4.01 3.09 -22.09
CA PRO A 41 -3.72 1.73 -22.56
C PRO A 41 -2.91 0.89 -21.56
N THR A 42 -2.30 1.52 -20.56
CA THR A 42 -1.51 0.87 -19.50
C THR A 42 -2.30 0.69 -18.21
N LEU A 43 -3.57 1.09 -18.20
CA LEU A 43 -4.49 0.86 -17.11
C LEU A 43 -5.21 -0.46 -17.34
N ASP A 44 -4.86 -1.45 -16.52
CA ASP A 44 -5.53 -2.76 -16.52
C ASP A 44 -6.76 -2.78 -15.61
N THR A 45 -7.60 -3.81 -15.78
CA THR A 45 -8.83 -4.00 -15.00
C THR A 45 -8.57 -4.00 -13.49
N ILE A 46 -9.44 -3.32 -12.75
CA ILE A 46 -9.43 -3.31 -11.29
C ILE A 46 -10.17 -4.57 -10.83
N SER A 47 -9.42 -5.53 -10.27
CA SER A 47 -9.96 -6.82 -9.85
C SER A 47 -10.42 -6.85 -8.40
N GLY A 48 -10.10 -5.82 -7.61
CA GLY A 48 -10.54 -5.73 -6.22
C GLY A 48 -10.34 -4.34 -5.64
N ARG A 49 -11.13 -4.02 -4.61
CA ARG A 49 -10.98 -2.79 -3.84
C ARG A 49 -11.27 -3.01 -2.37
N LEU A 50 -10.58 -2.25 -1.53
CA LEU A 50 -10.82 -2.18 -0.10
C LEU A 50 -10.72 -0.72 0.35
N VAL A 51 -11.67 -0.30 1.18
CA VAL A 51 -11.70 1.04 1.75
C VAL A 51 -11.96 0.91 3.24
N ALA A 52 -11.18 1.60 4.05
CA ALA A 52 -11.34 1.61 5.50
C ALA A 52 -11.16 3.04 6.02
N CYS A 53 -11.75 3.30 7.18
CA CYS A 53 -11.51 4.54 7.91
C CYS A 53 -11.33 4.26 9.40
N GLN A 54 -10.66 5.17 10.10
CA GLN A 54 -10.47 5.10 11.54
C GLN A 54 -10.42 6.51 12.13
N GLN A 55 -11.09 6.74 13.24
CA GLN A 55 -11.07 8.07 13.90
C GLN A 55 -9.69 8.41 14.46
N LYS A 56 -8.97 7.41 14.97
CA LYS A 56 -7.60 7.55 15.47
C LYS A 56 -6.59 7.21 14.39
N TYR A 57 -5.45 7.89 14.44
CA TYR A 57 -4.32 7.53 13.60
C TYR A 57 -3.82 6.13 13.97
N LEU A 58 -3.56 5.30 12.96
CA LEU A 58 -2.90 4.00 13.10
C LEU A 58 -1.66 4.00 12.21
N GLN A 59 -0.58 3.37 12.69
CA GLN A 59 0.58 3.06 11.86
C GLN A 59 0.20 2.06 10.77
N ALA A 60 1.02 1.93 9.72
CA ALA A 60 0.68 1.12 8.55
C ALA A 60 0.50 -0.37 8.89
N GLU A 61 1.33 -0.92 9.77
CA GLU A 61 1.30 -2.31 10.22
C GLU A 61 0.03 -2.62 11.02
N GLU A 62 -0.35 -1.69 11.89
CA GLU A 62 -1.58 -1.78 12.67
C GLU A 62 -2.81 -1.60 11.78
N ALA A 63 -2.78 -0.63 10.85
CA ALA A 63 -3.87 -0.42 9.90
C ALA A 63 -4.08 -1.65 9.00
N PHE A 64 -3.00 -2.29 8.55
CA PHE A 64 -3.03 -3.51 7.75
C PHE A 64 -3.83 -4.62 8.43
N SER A 65 -3.52 -4.91 9.70
CA SER A 65 -4.12 -6.03 10.42
C SER A 65 -5.47 -5.68 11.06
N ALA A 66 -5.62 -4.47 11.60
CA ALA A 66 -6.78 -4.09 12.40
C ALA A 66 -7.97 -3.59 11.57
N ILE A 67 -7.74 -2.92 10.43
CA ILE A 67 -8.82 -2.29 9.66
C ILE A 67 -8.87 -2.69 8.19
N LEU A 68 -7.73 -2.99 7.55
CA LEU A 68 -7.69 -3.37 6.13
C LEU A 68 -7.99 -4.86 5.95
N PHE A 69 -7.32 -5.76 6.66
CA PHE A 69 -7.43 -7.21 6.48
C PHE A 69 -7.85 -7.94 7.76
N ARG A 70 -8.94 -7.47 8.35
CA ARG A 70 -9.41 -7.91 9.68
C ARG A 70 -10.20 -9.22 9.66
N ASP A 71 -10.79 -9.59 8.53
CA ASP A 71 -11.76 -10.69 8.43
C ASP A 71 -11.45 -11.62 7.25
N LYS A 72 -12.05 -12.81 7.27
CA LYS A 72 -11.80 -13.84 6.24
C LYS A 72 -12.14 -13.35 4.83
N ARG A 73 -13.11 -12.45 4.69
CA ARG A 73 -13.51 -11.91 3.39
C ARG A 73 -12.42 -10.99 2.85
N THR A 74 -11.99 -10.01 3.64
CA THR A 74 -10.91 -9.09 3.26
C THR A 74 -9.57 -9.82 3.05
N LEU A 75 -9.26 -10.83 3.86
CA LEU A 75 -8.11 -11.72 3.65
C LEU A 75 -8.21 -12.55 2.37
N SER A 76 -9.41 -13.03 2.01
CA SER A 76 -9.59 -13.78 0.75
C SER A 76 -9.34 -12.92 -0.49
N LEU A 77 -9.68 -11.62 -0.44
CA LEU A 77 -9.29 -10.66 -1.49
C LEU A 77 -7.76 -10.59 -1.57
N LEU A 78 -7.06 -10.36 -0.46
CA LEU A 78 -5.60 -10.29 -0.44
C LEU A 78 -4.92 -11.55 -1.02
N HIS A 79 -5.48 -12.74 -0.75
CA HIS A 79 -4.91 -14.02 -1.18
C HIS A 79 -5.31 -14.44 -2.60
N SER A 80 -6.14 -13.65 -3.29
CA SER A 80 -6.55 -13.95 -4.66
C SER A 80 -5.35 -13.93 -5.60
N LYS A 81 -5.20 -15.00 -6.39
CA LYS A 81 -4.17 -15.09 -7.43
C LYS A 81 -4.47 -14.24 -8.66
N GLU A 82 -5.67 -13.68 -8.74
CA GLU A 82 -6.09 -12.80 -9.83
C GLU A 82 -5.51 -11.39 -9.70
N HIS A 83 -5.06 -11.02 -8.50
CA HIS A 83 -4.42 -9.72 -8.25
C HIS A 83 -2.92 -9.83 -8.56
N THR A 84 -2.47 -9.12 -9.59
CA THR A 84 -1.05 -9.05 -9.98
C THR A 84 -0.40 -7.74 -9.57
N LYS A 85 -1.20 -6.71 -9.27
CA LYS A 85 -0.73 -5.38 -8.88
C LYS A 85 -1.60 -4.79 -7.78
N VAL A 86 -0.98 -3.91 -6.99
CA VAL A 86 -1.62 -3.24 -5.85
C VAL A 86 -1.27 -1.76 -5.85
N GLY A 87 -2.26 -0.93 -5.55
CA GLY A 87 -2.08 0.50 -5.27
C GLY A 87 -2.69 0.84 -3.93
N VAL A 88 -1.95 1.57 -3.08
CA VAL A 88 -2.41 1.97 -1.74
C VAL A 88 -2.48 3.49 -1.66
N GLY A 89 -3.56 3.99 -1.06
CA GLY A 89 -3.77 5.40 -0.76
C GLY A 89 -4.07 5.60 0.72
N PHE A 90 -3.46 6.62 1.30
CA PHE A 90 -3.74 7.09 2.65
C PHE A 90 -4.09 8.57 2.59
N ASN A 91 -5.20 8.96 3.21
CA ASN A 91 -5.63 10.34 3.27
C ASN A 91 -6.24 10.67 4.64
N THR A 92 -6.28 11.94 4.99
CA THR A 92 -6.85 12.43 6.25
C THR A 92 -7.85 13.54 5.96
N ALA A 93 -8.98 13.52 6.67
CA ALA A 93 -9.87 14.68 6.68
C ALA A 93 -9.21 15.82 7.46
N ARG A 94 -9.39 17.08 7.03
CA ARG A 94 -8.72 18.26 7.64
C ARG A 94 -8.81 18.32 9.18
N HIS A 95 -9.89 17.80 9.77
CA HIS A 95 -10.08 17.66 11.21
C HIS A 95 -10.85 16.38 11.57
N GLY A 96 -10.42 15.22 11.07
CA GLY A 96 -11.19 14.00 11.31
C GLY A 96 -10.48 12.70 11.00
N ALA A 97 -11.27 11.70 10.68
CA ALA A 97 -10.83 10.34 10.47
C ALA A 97 -9.72 10.21 9.40
N PHE A 98 -8.97 9.14 9.56
CA PHE A 98 -7.94 8.65 8.65
C PHE A 98 -8.58 7.63 7.72
N PHE A 99 -8.23 7.70 6.45
CA PHE A 99 -8.81 6.87 5.41
C PHE A 99 -7.72 6.12 4.67
N TRP A 100 -8.01 4.86 4.41
CA TRP A 100 -7.15 3.96 3.66
C TRP A 100 -7.93 3.38 2.48
N CYS A 101 -7.25 3.25 1.34
CA CYS A 101 -7.77 2.57 0.17
C CYS A 101 -6.70 1.66 -0.41
N VAL A 102 -7.09 0.43 -0.72
CA VAL A 102 -6.28 -0.55 -1.46
C VAL A 102 -7.03 -0.91 -2.72
N LEU A 103 -6.38 -0.73 -3.87
CA LEU A 103 -6.89 -1.16 -5.17
C LEU A 103 -6.02 -2.31 -5.68
N PHE A 104 -6.67 -3.36 -6.17
CA PHE A 104 -6.04 -4.50 -6.79
C PHE A 104 -6.34 -4.50 -8.28
N SER A 105 -5.37 -4.90 -9.10
CA SER A 105 -5.52 -5.02 -10.55
C SER A 105 -4.99 -6.38 -11.02
N SER A 106 -5.62 -6.93 -12.05
CA SER A 106 -5.24 -8.19 -12.72
C SER A 106 -4.32 -7.97 -13.93
N GLY A 107 -3.64 -6.82 -13.95
CA GLY A 107 -2.84 -6.38 -15.09
C GLY A 107 -1.57 -7.17 -15.39
N ARG A 108 -1.02 -7.02 -16.60
CA ARG A 108 0.24 -7.69 -16.95
C ARG A 108 1.41 -7.05 -16.22
N THR A 109 2.32 -7.84 -15.68
CA THR A 109 3.48 -7.37 -14.88
C THR A 109 4.42 -6.42 -15.62
N ASN A 110 4.36 -6.34 -16.96
CA ASN A 110 5.43 -5.76 -17.78
C ASN A 110 5.37 -4.23 -17.93
N SER A 111 4.21 -3.60 -17.73
CA SER A 111 4.07 -2.15 -17.46
C SER A 111 2.62 -1.86 -17.06
N THR A 112 2.38 -1.09 -16.00
CA THR A 112 1.06 -0.46 -15.75
C THR A 112 1.30 0.89 -15.14
N PHE A 113 0.36 1.81 -15.36
CA PHE A 113 0.47 3.18 -14.85
C PHE A 113 1.70 3.90 -15.42
N VAL A 114 1.99 3.68 -16.71
CA VAL A 114 3.02 4.46 -17.40
C VAL A 114 2.59 5.91 -17.36
N LEU A 115 3.47 6.74 -16.80
CA LEU A 115 3.22 8.17 -16.66
C LEU A 115 3.68 8.84 -17.94
N GLU A 116 2.82 9.64 -18.54
CA GLU A 116 3.14 10.47 -19.69
C GLU A 116 4.33 11.37 -19.32
N GLY A 117 5.45 11.23 -20.03
CA GLY A 117 6.69 11.98 -19.73
C GLY A 117 7.47 11.48 -18.50
N GLY A 118 7.10 10.34 -17.90
CA GLY A 118 7.87 9.68 -16.83
C GLY A 118 7.64 10.20 -15.41
N SER A 119 6.83 11.25 -15.23
CA SER A 119 6.46 11.79 -13.92
C SER A 119 4.96 12.01 -13.83
N GLY A 120 4.36 11.70 -12.68
CA GLY A 120 2.93 11.91 -12.47
C GLY A 120 2.60 13.40 -12.45
N ILE A 121 1.41 13.76 -12.93
CA ILE A 121 0.96 15.15 -12.92
C ILE A 121 0.85 15.63 -11.46
N ALA A 122 1.51 16.74 -11.16
CA ALA A 122 1.42 17.38 -9.86
C ALA A 122 -0.02 17.85 -9.62
N GLN A 123 -0.69 17.21 -8.66
CA GLN A 123 -2.04 17.59 -8.27
C GLN A 123 -2.08 18.02 -6.80
N ARG A 124 -2.98 18.96 -6.50
CA ARG A 124 -3.24 19.43 -5.13
C ARG A 124 -3.69 18.28 -4.19
N SER A 125 -4.25 17.21 -4.77
CA SER A 125 -4.59 15.95 -4.11
C SER A 125 -4.63 14.81 -5.14
N GLY A 126 -4.19 13.60 -4.77
CA GLY A 126 -4.62 12.36 -5.46
C GLY A 126 -3.62 11.59 -6.35
N CYS A 127 -2.53 12.22 -6.82
CA CYS A 127 -1.67 11.58 -7.84
C CYS A 127 -0.23 11.24 -7.42
N SER A 128 0.34 11.90 -6.41
CA SER A 128 1.73 11.66 -5.98
C SER A 128 1.82 11.07 -4.57
N SER A 129 2.73 10.12 -4.39
CA SER A 129 3.08 9.48 -3.11
C SER A 129 4.41 9.99 -2.54
N GLY A 130 4.83 11.21 -2.89
CA GLY A 130 6.12 11.79 -2.46
C GLY A 130 7.19 11.73 -3.55
N ALA A 131 8.45 11.49 -3.17
CA ALA A 131 9.66 11.72 -3.98
C ALA A 131 9.86 10.83 -5.23
N ASN A 132 8.80 10.18 -5.75
CA ASN A 132 8.85 9.30 -6.92
C ASN A 132 9.85 8.12 -6.78
N VAL A 133 10.24 7.78 -5.54
CA VAL A 133 11.10 6.63 -5.24
C VAL A 133 10.31 5.34 -5.40
N GLN A 134 10.92 4.37 -6.08
CA GLN A 134 10.29 3.08 -6.35
C GLN A 134 10.06 2.34 -5.02
N CYS A 135 8.79 2.09 -4.69
CA CYS A 135 8.36 1.45 -3.44
C CYS A 135 8.82 -0.02 -3.32
N SER A 136 9.49 -0.57 -4.34
CA SER A 136 10.09 -1.91 -4.32
C SER A 136 11.46 -1.98 -3.62
N ALA A 137 11.94 -0.88 -3.03
CA ALA A 137 13.07 -0.90 -2.11
C ALA A 137 12.66 -1.49 -0.74
N GLY A 138 11.96 -2.62 -0.75
CA GLY A 138 11.92 -3.48 0.42
C GLY A 138 13.34 -3.94 0.65
N THR A 139 14.05 -3.33 1.61
CA THR A 139 15.29 -3.88 2.13
C THR A 139 15.00 -5.33 2.43
N LYS A 140 15.65 -6.25 1.70
CA LYS A 140 15.73 -7.65 2.14
C LYS A 140 16.31 -7.56 3.54
N PHE A 141 15.46 -7.64 4.57
CA PHE A 141 15.93 -7.83 5.92
C PHE A 141 16.64 -9.17 5.83
N LEU A 142 17.97 -9.13 5.77
CA LEU A 142 18.80 -10.28 6.02
C LEU A 142 18.39 -10.71 7.42
N LEU A 143 17.43 -11.62 7.51
CA LEU A 143 17.20 -12.43 8.69
C LEU A 143 18.53 -13.14 8.87
N ILE A 144 19.40 -12.54 9.68
CA ILE A 144 20.57 -13.20 10.24
C ILE A 144 19.95 -14.32 11.07
N GLY A 145 19.78 -15.48 10.44
CA GLY A 145 19.12 -16.62 11.06
C GLY A 145 19.82 -16.96 12.39
N PRO A 146 19.12 -17.57 13.35
CA PRO A 146 19.68 -17.87 14.67
C PRO A 146 21.02 -18.63 14.57
N SER A 147 21.24 -19.40 13.51
CA SER A 147 22.50 -20.09 13.22
C SER A 147 23.72 -19.17 13.15
N VAL A 148 23.60 -17.96 12.59
CA VAL A 148 24.73 -17.02 12.44
C VAL A 148 25.05 -16.31 13.75
N VAL A 149 24.03 -16.05 14.58
CA VAL A 149 24.22 -15.48 15.93
C VAL A 149 24.90 -16.51 16.84
N ILE A 150 24.49 -17.79 16.74
CA ILE A 150 25.07 -18.88 17.52
C ILE A 150 26.54 -19.10 17.14
N THR A 151 26.89 -19.09 15.85
CA THR A 151 28.29 -19.28 15.42
C THR A 151 29.19 -18.14 15.88
N PHE A 152 28.73 -16.89 15.83
CA PHE A 152 29.49 -15.74 16.32
C PHE A 152 29.74 -15.82 17.83
N SER A 153 28.73 -16.26 18.60
CA SER A 153 28.85 -16.42 20.05
C SER A 153 29.85 -17.52 20.44
N ILE A 154 29.84 -18.65 19.73
CA ILE A 154 30.79 -19.75 19.95
C ILE A 154 32.22 -19.33 19.61
N ILE A 155 32.43 -18.62 18.49
CA ILE A 155 33.76 -18.14 18.08
C ILE A 155 34.29 -17.11 19.09
N LEU A 156 33.45 -16.21 19.58
CA LEU A 156 33.85 -15.22 20.59
C LEU A 156 34.26 -15.91 21.90
N HIS A 157 33.50 -16.93 22.33
CA HIS A 157 33.85 -17.73 23.51
C HIS A 157 35.19 -18.44 23.34
N TYR A 158 35.41 -19.06 22.17
CA TYR A 158 36.66 -19.76 21.86
C TYR A 158 37.87 -18.82 21.89
N ILE A 159 37.75 -17.63 21.29
CA ILE A 159 38.81 -16.62 21.30
C ILE A 159 39.10 -16.14 22.73
N THR A 160 38.08 -15.90 23.56
CA THR A 160 38.30 -15.51 24.95
C THR A 160 38.97 -16.61 25.77
N THR A 161 38.67 -17.89 25.50
CA THR A 161 39.36 -19.00 26.17
C THR A 161 40.80 -19.19 25.70
N VAL A 162 41.12 -18.93 24.44
CA VAL A 162 42.48 -19.09 23.89
C VAL A 162 43.41 -17.94 24.30
N ILE A 163 42.89 -16.72 24.47
CA ILE A 163 43.70 -15.55 24.88
C ILE A 163 44.06 -15.59 26.38
N VAL A 164 43.35 -16.38 27.18
CA VAL A 164 43.54 -16.48 28.64
C VAL A 164 44.46 -17.65 29.05
N PHE A 165 45.08 -18.35 28.08
CA PHE A 165 46.12 -19.37 28.32
C PHE A 165 47.49 -18.94 27.78
#